data_AF-W7ESI9-F1
#
_entry.id   AF-W7ESI9-F1
#
_cell.length_a   1.000
_cell.length_b   1.000
_cell.length_c   1.000
_cell.angle_alpha   90.00
_cell.angle_beta   90.00
_cell.angle_gamma   90.00
#
_symmetry.space_group_name_H-M   'P 1'
#
loop_
_entity.id
_entity.type
_entity.pdbx_description
1 polymer ?
#
loop_
_entity_poly.entity_id
_entity_poly.type
_entity_poly.pdbx_seq_one_letter_code
_entity_poly.pdbx_strand_id
1 'polypeptide(L)'
;RCLDSGEYSDLTIKCGNDVHKVHKMILCTQSDFFAGAVRFPGKESEQSNIDLPEDEPAIIKLIMGYFYTGDYKCDPQDLPDFPSSFVAFCKKTFRNKEDEFYTYDFPHSCVNCTREQGGTPLCPHHHCSPERNSCGFRCDKFVCSSCEEQYGDEIEEIRFKLQAEDLLVHAKVYEVAHKYNIAGLKELSKEKFKDGCEKHWDADGFSAAADYAFSTEREEDKGLRDIVIDTIAMHIKLMKKPEVQVLMGEFGSLSLGVLLKKADDHRCSLISDLYSDLQITCGPDTHAVHKLIVCPRAESFARALKFGGQEISTSEINLPEDDPAIIKLLLQYLHEGDYHIPPSPYSSPP
;
A
#
# COMPACT_ATOMS: atom_id res chain seq x y z
N ARG A 1 28.75 0.45 -7.05
CA ARG A 1 28.56 -0.61 -6.02
C ARG A 1 28.90 -1.96 -6.68
N CYS A 2 29.13 -3.05 -5.93
CA CYS A 2 29.59 -4.32 -6.54
C CYS A 2 28.61 -4.91 -7.57
N LEU A 3 27.29 -4.63 -7.44
CA LEU A 3 26.29 -4.99 -8.44
C LEU A 3 26.50 -4.25 -9.77
N ASP A 4 26.76 -2.93 -9.72
CA ASP A 4 26.91 -2.10 -10.92
C ASP A 4 28.22 -2.38 -11.67
N SER A 5 29.31 -2.67 -10.94
CA SER A 5 30.60 -2.96 -11.56
C SER A 5 30.71 -4.42 -12.02
N GLY A 6 29.99 -5.34 -11.36
CA GLY A 6 30.10 -6.78 -11.62
C GLY A 6 31.48 -7.37 -11.29
N GLU A 7 32.33 -6.62 -10.58
CA GLU A 7 33.64 -7.09 -10.16
C GLU A 7 33.49 -8.23 -9.16
N TYR A 8 34.26 -9.32 -9.37
CA TYR A 8 34.24 -10.53 -8.54
C TYR A 8 32.92 -11.32 -8.57
N SER A 9 32.03 -11.04 -9.53
CA SER A 9 30.81 -11.84 -9.72
C SER A 9 31.16 -13.29 -10.05
N ASP A 10 30.52 -14.23 -9.36
CA ASP A 10 30.69 -15.67 -9.51
C ASP A 10 29.38 -16.38 -9.91
N LEU A 11 28.33 -15.60 -10.21
CA LEU A 11 27.03 -16.04 -10.70
C LEU A 11 26.45 -15.02 -11.68
N THR A 12 25.77 -15.51 -12.72
CA THR A 12 24.99 -14.68 -13.65
C THR A 12 23.51 -15.02 -13.52
N ILE A 13 22.65 -14.02 -13.40
CA ILE A 13 21.20 -14.17 -13.50
C ILE A 13 20.74 -13.56 -14.82
N LYS A 14 19.95 -14.30 -15.59
CA LYS A 14 19.32 -13.83 -16.82
C LYS A 14 17.81 -13.79 -16.63
N CYS A 15 17.18 -12.71 -17.05
CA CYS A 15 15.74 -12.58 -17.08
C CYS A 15 15.34 -11.78 -18.33
N GLY A 16 14.77 -12.45 -19.32
CA GLY A 16 14.53 -11.86 -20.64
C GLY A 16 15.83 -11.35 -21.27
N ASN A 17 15.90 -10.04 -21.53
CA ASN A 17 17.08 -9.38 -22.09
C ASN A 17 18.08 -8.89 -21.02
N ASP A 18 17.68 -8.92 -19.74
CA ASP A 18 18.49 -8.38 -18.65
C ASP A 18 19.47 -9.44 -18.15
N VAL A 19 20.71 -9.02 -17.93
CA VAL A 19 21.80 -9.87 -17.46
C VAL A 19 22.44 -9.22 -16.25
N HIS A 20 22.35 -9.88 -15.10
CA HIS A 20 22.89 -9.41 -13.83
C HIS A 20 24.09 -10.24 -13.42
N LYS A 21 25.25 -9.60 -13.28
CA LYS A 21 26.46 -10.20 -12.69
C LYS A 21 26.39 -10.06 -11.19
N VAL A 22 26.28 -11.18 -10.47
CA VAL A 22 25.99 -11.19 -9.04
C VAL A 22 26.92 -12.13 -8.26
N HIS A 23 26.80 -12.10 -6.93
CA HIS A 23 27.64 -12.85 -6.02
C HIS A 23 26.83 -13.93 -5.31
N LYS A 24 27.24 -15.19 -5.42
CA LYS A 24 26.61 -16.37 -4.77
C LYS A 24 26.46 -16.15 -3.28
N MET A 25 27.50 -15.62 -2.62
CA MET A 25 27.46 -15.38 -1.18
C MET A 25 26.34 -14.41 -0.76
N ILE A 26 25.97 -13.46 -1.61
CA ILE A 26 24.91 -12.48 -1.32
C ILE A 26 23.53 -13.10 -1.56
N LEU A 27 23.33 -13.76 -2.71
CA LEU A 27 22.02 -14.33 -3.07
C LEU A 27 21.69 -15.58 -2.25
N CYS A 28 22.63 -16.53 -2.13
CA CYS A 28 22.39 -17.82 -1.47
C CYS A 28 22.23 -17.70 0.05
N THR A 29 22.66 -16.60 0.67
CA THR A 29 22.44 -16.37 2.12
C THR A 29 21.06 -15.78 2.41
N GLN A 30 20.42 -15.20 1.40
CA GLN A 30 19.15 -14.48 1.53
C GLN A 30 17.98 -15.16 0.82
N SER A 31 18.23 -16.16 -0.03
CA SER A 31 17.20 -16.89 -0.76
C SER A 31 17.50 -18.39 -0.84
N ASP A 32 16.55 -19.19 -0.33
CA ASP A 32 16.64 -20.64 -0.38
C ASP A 32 16.55 -21.18 -1.81
N PHE A 33 15.81 -20.50 -2.69
CA PHE A 33 15.73 -20.85 -4.10
C PHE A 33 17.10 -20.75 -4.78
N PHE A 34 17.76 -19.59 -4.67
CA PHE A 34 19.09 -19.40 -5.26
C PHE A 34 20.15 -20.30 -4.59
N ALA A 35 20.06 -20.50 -3.27
CA ALA A 35 20.91 -21.44 -2.56
C ALA A 35 20.74 -22.87 -3.09
N GLY A 36 19.50 -23.31 -3.29
CA GLY A 36 19.18 -24.61 -3.89
C GLY A 36 19.70 -24.75 -5.31
N ALA A 37 19.43 -23.76 -6.17
CA ALA A 37 19.84 -23.75 -7.58
C ALA A 37 21.36 -23.89 -7.75
N VAL A 38 22.15 -23.28 -6.86
CA VAL A 38 23.63 -23.37 -6.90
C VAL A 38 24.15 -24.64 -6.20
N ARG A 39 23.45 -25.14 -5.18
CA ARG A 39 23.89 -26.28 -4.36
C ARG A 39 23.70 -27.63 -5.08
N PHE A 40 22.63 -27.78 -5.84
CA PHE A 40 22.33 -29.05 -6.50
C PHE A 40 22.99 -29.13 -7.88
N PRO A 41 23.54 -30.30 -8.27
CA PRO A 41 24.14 -30.49 -9.59
C PRO A 41 23.09 -30.32 -10.68
N GLY A 42 23.35 -29.43 -11.63
CA GLY A 42 22.44 -29.00 -12.68
C GLY A 42 23.13 -28.02 -13.63
N LYS A 43 22.45 -27.60 -14.69
CA LYS A 43 23.02 -26.65 -15.67
C LYS A 43 23.37 -25.32 -14.99
N GLU A 44 22.59 -24.95 -13.98
CA GLU A 44 22.68 -23.73 -13.21
C GLU A 44 23.96 -23.68 -12.37
N SER A 45 24.27 -24.78 -11.67
CA SER A 45 25.47 -24.90 -10.84
C SER A 45 26.74 -25.09 -11.67
N GLU A 46 26.68 -25.84 -12.77
CA GLU A 46 27.82 -26.07 -13.67
C GLU A 46 28.21 -24.82 -14.47
N GLN A 47 27.22 -24.07 -14.97
CA GLN A 47 27.47 -22.88 -15.79
C GLN A 47 27.55 -21.59 -14.97
N SER A 48 27.22 -21.65 -13.67
CA SER A 48 27.06 -20.46 -12.82
C SER A 48 26.15 -19.42 -13.48
N ASN A 49 25.06 -19.90 -14.06
CA ASN A 49 24.09 -19.10 -14.80
C ASN A 49 22.68 -19.60 -14.50
N ILE A 50 21.83 -18.75 -13.95
CA ILE A 50 20.42 -19.04 -13.65
C ILE A 50 19.56 -18.21 -14.60
N ASP A 51 18.63 -18.86 -15.27
CA ASP A 51 17.71 -18.24 -16.22
C ASP A 51 16.30 -18.20 -15.62
N LEU A 52 15.65 -17.03 -15.67
CA LEU A 52 14.33 -16.74 -15.10
C LEU A 52 13.38 -16.24 -16.20
N PRO A 53 13.00 -17.11 -17.17
CA PRO A 53 12.26 -16.69 -18.36
C PRO A 53 10.78 -16.40 -18.11
N GLU A 54 10.22 -16.90 -17.01
CA GLU A 54 8.80 -16.72 -16.63
C GLU A 54 8.58 -15.46 -15.78
N ASP A 55 9.65 -14.77 -15.40
CA ASP A 55 9.61 -13.63 -14.49
C ASP A 55 9.75 -12.31 -15.24
N GLU A 56 9.24 -11.25 -14.63
CA GLU A 56 9.26 -9.91 -15.21
C GLU A 56 10.64 -9.25 -14.95
N PRO A 57 11.38 -8.84 -16.00
CA PRO A 57 12.76 -8.37 -15.86
C PRO A 57 12.94 -7.23 -14.85
N ALA A 58 12.00 -6.28 -14.77
CA ALA A 58 12.12 -5.22 -13.78
C ALA A 58 11.85 -5.63 -12.35
N ILE A 59 10.94 -6.58 -12.12
CA ILE A 59 10.74 -7.10 -10.77
C ILE A 59 12.02 -7.80 -10.32
N ILE A 60 12.65 -8.58 -11.22
CA ILE A 60 13.96 -9.18 -10.96
C ILE A 60 15.03 -8.11 -10.70
N LYS A 61 15.07 -7.04 -11.49
CA LYS A 61 16.02 -5.93 -11.27
C LYS A 61 15.86 -5.29 -9.88
N LEU A 62 14.62 -5.05 -9.43
CA LEU A 62 14.34 -4.52 -8.08
C LEU A 62 14.82 -5.48 -6.99
N ILE A 63 14.59 -6.78 -7.17
CA ILE A 63 15.04 -7.83 -6.25
C ILE A 63 16.57 -7.91 -6.20
N MET A 64 17.24 -7.75 -7.35
CA MET A 64 18.71 -7.67 -7.39
C MET A 64 19.20 -6.44 -6.62
N GLY A 65 18.51 -5.30 -6.72
CA GLY A 65 18.79 -4.12 -5.89
C GLY A 65 18.64 -4.40 -4.39
N TYR A 66 17.58 -5.11 -4.00
CA TYR A 66 17.33 -5.51 -2.62
C TYR A 66 18.46 -6.34 -2.03
N PHE A 67 18.92 -7.39 -2.73
CA PHE A 67 19.98 -8.27 -2.24
C PHE A 67 21.27 -7.52 -1.81
N TYR A 68 21.55 -6.36 -2.41
CA TYR A 68 22.76 -5.57 -2.12
C TYR A 68 22.54 -4.39 -1.21
N THR A 69 21.30 -3.94 -1.03
CA THR A 69 21.01 -2.69 -0.31
C THR A 69 20.07 -2.88 0.88
N GLY A 70 19.38 -4.02 0.96
CA GLY A 70 18.34 -4.30 1.95
C GLY A 70 17.03 -3.55 1.70
N ASP A 71 16.92 -2.81 0.60
CA ASP A 71 15.72 -2.06 0.22
C ASP A 71 15.56 -2.10 -1.30
N TYR A 72 14.34 -1.92 -1.80
CA TYR A 72 14.09 -1.69 -3.22
C TYR A 72 13.31 -0.40 -3.39
N LYS A 73 13.72 0.38 -4.39
CA LYS A 73 13.08 1.65 -4.72
C LYS A 73 12.45 1.50 -6.08
N CYS A 74 11.18 1.85 -6.19
CA CYS A 74 10.55 2.08 -7.47
C CYS A 74 11.07 3.43 -7.98
N ASP A 75 12.22 3.39 -8.65
CA ASP A 75 12.68 4.56 -9.38
C ASP A 75 11.91 4.59 -10.73
N PRO A 76 11.26 5.71 -11.09
CA PRO A 76 10.61 5.84 -12.39
C PRO A 76 11.51 5.54 -13.59
N GLN A 77 12.84 5.58 -13.41
CA GLN A 77 13.81 5.24 -14.46
C GLN A 77 13.99 3.74 -14.69
N ASP A 78 13.58 2.88 -13.74
CA ASP A 78 13.86 1.44 -13.74
C ASP A 78 12.66 0.56 -14.12
N LEU A 79 11.50 1.14 -14.44
CA LEU A 79 10.28 0.42 -14.82
C LEU A 79 10.20 0.18 -16.35
N PRO A 80 9.95 -1.06 -16.84
CA PRO A 80 9.69 -1.36 -18.23
C PRO A 80 8.19 -1.16 -18.48
N ASP A 81 7.86 -0.48 -19.56
CA ASP A 81 6.49 -0.31 -20.06
C ASP A 81 5.53 0.62 -19.28
N PHE A 82 6.02 1.50 -18.40
CA PHE A 82 5.19 2.63 -17.88
C PHE A 82 5.04 3.75 -18.91
N PRO A 83 3.91 4.49 -18.91
CA PRO A 83 3.37 5.13 -20.09
C PRO A 83 4.37 6.12 -20.67
N SER A 84 4.68 5.85 -21.93
CA SER A 84 5.35 6.68 -22.93
C SER A 84 5.21 8.20 -22.73
N SER A 85 4.17 8.71 -22.08
CA SER A 85 3.95 10.13 -21.83
C SER A 85 4.96 10.80 -20.88
N PHE A 86 5.42 10.17 -19.79
CA PHE A 86 6.26 10.83 -18.77
C PHE A 86 7.77 10.73 -19.08
N VAL A 87 8.28 9.56 -19.48
CA VAL A 87 9.66 9.45 -19.99
C VAL A 87 9.82 10.30 -21.26
N ALA A 88 8.79 10.44 -22.09
CA ALA A 88 8.79 11.42 -23.18
C ALA A 88 8.61 12.88 -22.73
N PHE A 89 8.04 13.14 -21.56
CA PHE A 89 7.97 14.49 -20.96
C PHE A 89 9.32 14.92 -20.35
N CYS A 90 9.97 14.04 -19.58
CA CYS A 90 11.29 14.31 -19.01
C CYS A 90 12.41 14.31 -20.06
N LYS A 91 12.25 13.58 -21.18
CA LYS A 91 13.13 13.65 -22.35
C LYS A 91 12.68 14.66 -23.41
N LYS A 92 11.59 15.41 -23.19
CA LYS A 92 11.18 16.45 -24.13
C LYS A 92 12.17 17.60 -24.04
N THR A 93 12.74 17.94 -25.17
CA THR A 93 13.44 19.21 -25.34
C THR A 93 12.40 20.31 -25.44
N PHE A 94 12.35 21.17 -24.44
CA PHE A 94 11.48 22.33 -24.43
C PHE A 94 12.18 23.49 -25.14
N ARG A 95 11.41 24.39 -25.76
CA ARG A 95 11.96 25.60 -26.38
C ARG A 95 11.61 26.81 -25.54
N ASN A 96 12.59 27.68 -25.29
CA ASN A 96 12.31 28.98 -24.67
C ASN A 96 11.75 29.96 -25.73
N LYS A 97 11.40 31.18 -25.32
CA LYS A 97 10.89 32.23 -26.22
C LYS A 97 11.91 32.67 -27.28
N GLU A 98 13.16 32.25 -27.14
CA GLU A 98 14.30 32.57 -28.00
C GLU A 98 14.70 31.37 -28.90
N ASP A 99 13.86 30.32 -28.94
CA ASP A 99 14.03 29.09 -29.72
C ASP A 99 15.21 28.18 -29.28
N GLU A 100 15.80 28.41 -28.11
CA GLU A 100 16.81 27.53 -27.52
C GLU A 100 16.16 26.32 -26.83
N PHE A 101 16.71 25.12 -27.09
CA PHE A 101 16.24 23.88 -26.49
C PHE A 101 16.76 23.72 -25.05
N TYR A 102 15.98 23.14 -24.12
CA TYR A 102 16.42 22.82 -22.74
C TYR A 102 15.74 21.55 -22.17
N THR A 103 16.31 20.95 -21.12
CA THR A 103 15.86 19.67 -20.49
C THR A 103 15.86 19.71 -18.97
N TYR A 104 14.75 19.37 -18.30
CA TYR A 104 14.63 19.35 -16.82
C TYR A 104 15.36 18.17 -16.15
N ASP A 105 16.68 18.11 -16.29
CA ASP A 105 17.53 17.06 -15.72
C ASP A 105 18.04 17.46 -14.33
N PHE A 106 17.16 17.32 -13.31
CA PHE A 106 17.43 17.65 -11.90
C PHE A 106 17.25 16.41 -10.99
N PRO A 107 18.03 16.27 -9.89
CA PRO A 107 19.12 17.14 -9.46
C PRO A 107 20.37 16.98 -10.34
N HIS A 108 20.91 18.11 -10.80
CA HIS A 108 22.00 18.12 -11.77
C HIS A 108 23.37 18.11 -11.07
N SER A 109 24.16 17.06 -11.31
CA SER A 109 25.60 17.06 -11.03
C SER A 109 26.36 16.99 -12.34
N CYS A 110 27.21 17.98 -12.63
CA CYS A 110 27.98 17.97 -13.86
C CYS A 110 29.31 17.22 -13.69
N VAL A 111 29.54 16.22 -14.55
CA VAL A 111 30.82 15.51 -14.62
C VAL A 111 31.49 15.91 -15.94
N ASN A 112 32.57 16.68 -15.87
CA ASN A 112 33.37 17.14 -17.02
C ASN A 112 32.64 18.06 -18.04
N CYS A 113 32.03 19.17 -17.60
CA CYS A 113 31.57 20.24 -18.50
C CYS A 113 32.74 20.94 -19.23
N THR A 114 33.33 20.28 -20.21
CA THR A 114 34.45 20.82 -20.98
C THR A 114 33.98 21.92 -21.94
N ARG A 115 34.88 22.86 -22.24
CA ARG A 115 34.63 24.02 -23.11
C ARG A 115 34.19 23.65 -24.53
N GLU A 116 34.44 22.42 -24.96
CA GLU A 116 34.22 21.96 -26.34
C GLU A 116 32.79 21.48 -26.63
N GLN A 117 31.94 21.27 -25.62
CA GLN A 117 30.61 20.66 -25.85
C GLN A 117 29.43 21.63 -25.94
N GLY A 118 29.60 22.94 -25.71
CA GLY A 118 28.48 23.88 -25.69
C GLY A 118 27.50 23.55 -24.55
N GLY A 119 27.49 24.37 -23.49
CA GLY A 119 26.84 24.01 -22.23
C GLY A 119 25.41 23.47 -22.33
N THR A 120 25.03 22.59 -21.38
CA THR A 120 23.72 21.92 -21.35
C THR A 120 22.65 22.84 -20.76
N PRO A 121 21.64 23.25 -21.53
CA PRO A 121 20.51 24.04 -21.04
C PRO A 121 19.56 23.16 -20.20
N LEU A 122 19.52 23.38 -18.88
CA LEU A 122 18.77 22.53 -17.93
C LEU A 122 17.34 23.03 -17.68
N CYS A 123 17.11 24.33 -17.77
CA CYS A 123 15.78 24.91 -17.70
C CYS A 123 15.83 26.31 -18.34
N PRO A 124 14.69 27.02 -18.50
CA PRO A 124 14.69 28.40 -18.98
C PRO A 124 15.57 29.32 -18.14
N HIS A 125 15.79 28.97 -16.87
CA HIS A 125 16.51 29.79 -15.90
C HIS A 125 18.00 29.43 -15.78
N HIS A 126 18.39 28.20 -16.13
CA HIS A 126 19.75 27.71 -15.89
C HIS A 126 20.31 26.95 -17.09
N HIS A 127 21.48 27.44 -17.53
CA HIS A 127 22.30 26.79 -18.53
C HIS A 127 23.59 26.33 -17.87
N CYS A 128 23.89 25.04 -17.90
CA CYS A 128 25.13 24.51 -17.38
C CYS A 128 26.25 24.71 -18.41
N SER A 129 26.96 25.85 -18.35
CA SER A 129 28.02 26.19 -19.30
C SER A 129 29.28 26.72 -18.60
N PRO A 130 30.48 26.31 -19.06
CA PRO A 130 31.74 26.87 -18.57
C PRO A 130 31.97 28.33 -19.03
N GLU A 131 31.32 28.80 -20.10
CA GLU A 131 31.58 30.13 -20.69
C GLU A 131 30.63 31.24 -20.18
N ARG A 132 29.40 30.89 -19.75
CA ARG A 132 28.42 31.87 -19.23
C ARG A 132 28.48 32.06 -17.70
N ASN A 133 29.54 31.55 -17.05
CA ASN A 133 29.79 31.72 -15.61
C ASN A 133 28.66 31.18 -14.70
N SER A 134 27.82 30.29 -15.21
CA SER A 134 26.60 29.81 -14.53
C SER A 134 26.80 28.51 -13.76
N CYS A 135 27.65 27.58 -14.23
CA CYS A 135 27.95 26.34 -13.48
C CYS A 135 29.33 26.33 -12.82
N GLY A 136 30.35 26.94 -13.43
CA GLY A 136 31.70 27.07 -12.86
C GLY A 136 32.34 25.75 -12.39
N PHE A 137 31.94 24.60 -12.94
CA PHE A 137 32.30 23.25 -12.48
C PHE A 137 31.87 22.92 -11.04
N ARG A 138 30.82 23.57 -10.54
CA ARG A 138 30.33 23.44 -9.15
C ARG A 138 28.89 22.93 -9.04
N CYS A 139 28.28 22.50 -10.13
CA CYS A 139 26.97 21.85 -10.03
C CYS A 139 27.16 20.47 -9.40
N ASP A 140 26.90 20.39 -8.11
CA ASP A 140 26.75 19.15 -7.36
C ASP A 140 25.34 19.14 -6.75
N LYS A 141 24.50 18.22 -7.24
CA LYS A 141 23.08 18.08 -6.87
C LYS A 141 22.30 19.39 -6.98
N PHE A 142 22.62 20.19 -7.98
CA PHE A 142 21.99 21.48 -8.18
C PHE A 142 20.52 21.30 -8.58
N VAL A 143 19.64 22.06 -7.93
CA VAL A 143 18.22 22.19 -8.27
C VAL A 143 17.92 23.68 -8.43
N CYS A 144 17.22 24.06 -9.50
CA CYS A 144 16.90 25.47 -9.75
C CYS A 144 15.75 25.94 -8.85
N SER A 145 16.02 26.90 -7.95
CA SER A 145 15.05 27.45 -7.01
C SER A 145 13.83 28.10 -7.71
N SER A 146 14.03 28.74 -8.86
CA SER A 146 12.92 29.31 -9.65
C SER A 146 12.06 28.26 -10.34
N CYS A 147 12.60 27.07 -10.61
CA CYS A 147 11.80 25.95 -11.11
C CYS A 147 11.10 25.20 -9.97
N GLU A 148 11.70 25.17 -8.79
CA GLU A 148 11.10 24.63 -7.56
C GLU A 148 9.85 25.43 -7.15
N GLU A 149 9.88 26.76 -7.24
CA GLU A 149 8.70 27.59 -6.96
C GLU A 149 7.61 27.53 -8.04
N GLN A 150 7.96 27.22 -9.30
CA GLN A 150 7.05 27.31 -10.44
C GLN A 150 6.45 25.96 -10.87
N TYR A 151 7.15 24.86 -10.62
CA TYR A 151 6.76 23.49 -10.99
C TYR A 151 6.89 22.51 -9.81
N GLY A 152 7.22 22.96 -8.60
CA GLY A 152 7.42 22.09 -7.44
C GLY A 152 6.17 21.30 -7.08
N ASP A 153 5.00 21.94 -7.08
CA ASP A 153 3.72 21.27 -6.82
C ASP A 153 3.34 20.30 -7.94
N GLU A 154 3.61 20.63 -9.22
CA GLU A 154 3.34 19.73 -10.35
C GLU A 154 4.30 18.52 -10.35
N ILE A 155 5.58 18.71 -10.01
CA ILE A 155 6.57 17.63 -9.91
C ILE A 155 6.32 16.75 -8.69
N GLU A 156 5.93 17.32 -7.54
CA GLU A 156 5.49 16.55 -6.38
C GLU A 156 4.15 15.85 -6.62
N GLU A 157 3.19 16.46 -7.31
CA GLU A 157 1.93 15.80 -7.70
C GLU A 157 2.20 14.65 -8.69
N ILE A 158 3.15 14.81 -9.60
CA ILE A 158 3.58 13.74 -10.51
C ILE A 158 4.36 12.66 -9.75
N ARG A 159 5.28 13.00 -8.85
CA ARG A 159 5.98 12.04 -7.97
C ARG A 159 5.00 11.29 -7.07
N PHE A 160 3.99 11.96 -6.55
CA PHE A 160 2.90 11.40 -5.75
C PHE A 160 2.03 10.46 -6.58
N LYS A 161 1.74 10.80 -7.85
CA LYS A 161 1.05 9.91 -8.80
C LYS A 161 1.91 8.70 -9.20
N LEU A 162 3.22 8.88 -9.36
CA LEU A 162 4.17 7.79 -9.64
C LEU A 162 4.32 6.85 -8.44
N GLN A 163 4.33 7.38 -7.20
CA GLN A 163 4.31 6.55 -5.97
C GLN A 163 2.98 5.82 -5.78
N ALA A 164 1.87 6.38 -6.29
CA ALA A 164 0.59 5.71 -6.34
C ALA A 164 0.53 4.56 -7.37
N GLU A 165 1.36 4.61 -8.41
CA GLU A 165 1.54 3.56 -9.41
C GLU A 165 2.44 2.40 -8.91
N ASP A 166 3.10 2.58 -7.76
CA ASP A 166 3.98 1.56 -7.15
C ASP A 166 3.22 0.44 -6.42
N LEU A 167 1.91 0.56 -6.22
CA LEU A 167 1.10 -0.46 -5.54
C LEU A 167 1.19 -1.83 -6.23
N LEU A 168 1.05 -1.84 -7.56
CA LEU A 168 1.16 -3.07 -8.34
C LEU A 168 2.60 -3.64 -8.27
N VAL A 169 3.60 -2.76 -8.27
CA VAL A 169 5.01 -3.18 -8.14
C VAL A 169 5.24 -3.85 -6.79
N HIS A 170 4.76 -3.26 -5.69
CA HIS A 170 4.87 -3.88 -4.37
C HIS A 170 4.18 -5.24 -4.29
N ALA A 171 3.01 -5.39 -4.92
CA ALA A 171 2.31 -6.68 -4.99
C ALA A 171 3.09 -7.73 -5.81
N LYS A 172 3.68 -7.34 -6.95
CA LYS A 172 4.53 -8.22 -7.76
C LYS A 172 5.81 -8.62 -7.03
N VAL A 173 6.50 -7.67 -6.39
CA VAL A 173 7.71 -7.98 -5.59
C VAL A 173 7.36 -8.90 -4.42
N TYR A 174 6.19 -8.72 -3.79
CA TYR A 174 5.71 -9.63 -2.74
C TYR A 174 5.55 -11.08 -3.24
N GLU A 175 4.93 -11.27 -4.40
CA GLU A 175 4.74 -12.60 -5.01
C GLU A 175 6.09 -13.25 -5.34
N VAL A 176 6.99 -12.51 -6.01
CA VAL A 176 8.30 -13.05 -6.39
C VAL A 176 9.20 -13.30 -5.16
N ALA A 177 9.11 -12.45 -4.13
CA ALA A 177 9.80 -12.67 -2.86
C ALA A 177 9.33 -13.95 -2.17
N HIS A 178 8.02 -14.24 -2.25
CA HIS A 178 7.49 -15.51 -1.78
C HIS A 178 7.95 -16.69 -2.65
N LYS A 179 7.85 -16.56 -3.98
CA LYS A 179 8.25 -17.59 -4.97
C LYS A 179 9.70 -18.05 -4.76
N TYR A 180 10.63 -17.12 -4.54
CA TYR A 180 12.04 -17.44 -4.34
C TYR A 180 12.48 -17.52 -2.88
N ASN A 181 11.52 -17.46 -1.95
CA ASN A 181 11.75 -17.46 -0.50
C ASN A 181 12.89 -16.51 -0.07
N ILE A 182 12.72 -15.22 -0.39
CA ILE A 182 13.71 -14.18 -0.11
C ILE A 182 13.44 -13.61 1.28
N ALA A 183 14.39 -13.81 2.19
CA ALA A 183 14.26 -13.42 3.59
C ALA A 183 14.04 -11.89 3.73
N GLY A 184 12.98 -11.48 4.43
CA GLY A 184 12.68 -10.09 4.75
C GLY A 184 12.09 -9.26 3.61
N LEU A 185 12.30 -9.64 2.35
CA LEU A 185 11.76 -8.90 1.20
C LEU A 185 10.23 -9.01 1.13
N LYS A 186 9.68 -10.19 1.47
CA LYS A 186 8.23 -10.41 1.47
C LYS A 186 7.54 -9.46 2.45
N GLU A 187 8.03 -9.38 3.69
CA GLU A 187 7.52 -8.50 4.73
C GLU A 187 7.68 -7.02 4.35
N LEU A 188 8.85 -6.63 3.83
CA LEU A 188 9.10 -5.27 3.35
C LEU A 188 8.12 -4.88 2.24
N SER A 189 7.89 -5.76 1.28
CA SER A 189 6.99 -5.49 0.15
C SER A 189 5.55 -5.32 0.61
N LYS A 190 5.12 -6.14 1.59
CA LYS A 190 3.82 -6.02 2.23
C LYS A 190 3.67 -4.70 2.99
N GLU A 191 4.69 -4.28 3.72
CA GLU A 191 4.70 -3.02 4.46
C GLU A 191 4.60 -1.82 3.50
N LYS A 192 5.39 -1.82 2.42
CA LYS A 192 5.31 -0.77 1.39
C LYS A 192 3.96 -0.76 0.66
N PHE A 193 3.41 -1.94 0.37
CA PHE A 193 2.07 -2.06 -0.20
C PHE A 193 1.02 -1.43 0.73
N LYS A 194 1.07 -1.76 2.03
CA LYS A 194 0.17 -1.20 3.04
C LYS A 194 0.26 0.32 3.12
N ASP A 195 1.48 0.86 3.23
CA ASP A 195 1.74 2.31 3.27
C ASP A 195 1.24 3.00 1.99
N GLY A 196 1.45 2.38 0.84
CA GLY A 196 0.91 2.85 -0.44
C GLY A 196 -0.62 2.87 -0.45
N CYS A 197 -1.28 1.85 0.09
CA CYS A 197 -2.74 1.80 0.17
C CYS A 197 -3.27 2.89 1.10
N GLU A 198 -2.65 3.12 2.26
CA GLU A 198 -3.07 4.17 3.19
C GLU A 198 -2.98 5.58 2.57
N LYS A 199 -1.97 5.82 1.73
CA LYS A 199 -1.72 7.13 1.10
C LYS A 199 -2.49 7.33 -0.21
N HIS A 200 -2.68 6.28 -0.98
CA HIS A 200 -3.13 6.34 -2.38
C HIS A 200 -4.31 5.41 -2.69
N TRP A 201 -5.18 5.14 -1.71
CA TRP A 201 -6.33 4.25 -1.86
C TRP A 201 -7.29 4.63 -3.01
N ASP A 202 -7.39 5.89 -3.44
CA ASP A 202 -8.20 6.32 -4.61
C ASP A 202 -7.45 6.44 -5.92
N ALA A 203 -6.16 6.08 -5.98
CA ALA A 203 -5.44 6.08 -7.23
C ALA A 203 -5.96 4.99 -8.18
N ASP A 204 -5.79 5.20 -9.49
CA ASP A 204 -6.20 4.24 -10.52
C ASP A 204 -5.39 2.93 -10.44
N GLY A 205 -4.16 2.99 -9.91
CA GLY A 205 -3.31 1.82 -9.69
C GLY A 205 -3.80 0.86 -8.60
N PHE A 206 -4.69 1.30 -7.70
CA PHE A 206 -5.19 0.46 -6.60
C PHE A 206 -5.98 -0.75 -7.11
N SER A 207 -6.86 -0.58 -8.11
CA SER A 207 -7.68 -1.67 -8.62
C SER A 207 -6.83 -2.74 -9.32
N ALA A 208 -5.82 -2.34 -10.10
CA ALA A 208 -4.90 -3.27 -10.73
C ALA A 208 -4.06 -4.06 -9.70
N ALA A 209 -3.62 -3.38 -8.64
CA ALA A 209 -2.90 -4.01 -7.54
C ALA A 209 -3.77 -4.99 -6.74
N ALA A 210 -5.03 -4.63 -6.49
CA ALA A 210 -6.02 -5.49 -5.86
C ALA A 210 -6.34 -6.72 -6.71
N ASP A 211 -6.56 -6.53 -8.01
CA ASP A 211 -6.75 -7.62 -8.97
C ASP A 211 -5.60 -8.63 -8.91
N TYR A 212 -4.36 -8.13 -8.97
CA TYR A 212 -3.17 -8.96 -8.91
C TYR A 212 -3.08 -9.73 -7.58
N ALA A 213 -3.28 -9.06 -6.44
CA ALA A 213 -3.25 -9.69 -5.11
C ALA A 213 -4.29 -10.82 -4.98
N PHE A 214 -5.49 -10.64 -5.55
CA PHE A 214 -6.51 -11.68 -5.52
C PHE A 214 -6.29 -12.80 -6.54
N SER A 215 -5.64 -12.51 -7.67
CA SER A 215 -5.35 -13.47 -8.73
C SER A 215 -4.15 -14.38 -8.44
N THR A 216 -3.13 -13.91 -7.72
CA THR A 216 -1.86 -14.64 -7.54
C THR A 216 -1.66 -15.27 -6.15
N GLU A 217 -2.29 -14.75 -5.09
CA GLU A 217 -2.10 -15.30 -3.74
C GLU A 217 -2.75 -16.68 -3.56
N ARG A 218 -2.03 -17.62 -2.94
CA ARG A 218 -2.60 -18.91 -2.49
C ARG A 218 -3.44 -18.67 -1.23
N GLU A 219 -4.49 -19.47 -1.01
CA GLU A 219 -5.44 -19.27 0.11
C GLU A 219 -4.78 -19.18 1.51
N GLU A 220 -3.59 -19.73 1.67
CA GLU A 220 -2.82 -19.75 2.92
C GLU A 220 -2.15 -18.40 3.24
N ASP A 221 -1.89 -17.57 2.23
CA ASP A 221 -1.22 -16.29 2.38
C ASP A 221 -2.22 -15.15 2.13
N LYS A 222 -2.92 -14.75 3.18
CA LYS A 222 -3.91 -13.64 3.13
C LYS A 222 -3.25 -12.26 3.17
N GLY A 223 -1.94 -12.18 2.95
CA GLY A 223 -1.12 -11.02 3.27
C GLY A 223 -1.59 -9.73 2.62
N LEU A 224 -1.62 -9.67 1.29
CA LEU A 224 -2.05 -8.49 0.55
C LEU A 224 -3.58 -8.41 0.47
N ARG A 225 -4.27 -9.55 0.36
CA ARG A 225 -5.74 -9.62 0.37
C ARG A 225 -6.36 -8.93 1.57
N ASP A 226 -5.86 -9.20 2.78
CA ASP A 226 -6.37 -8.57 4.00
C ASP A 226 -6.17 -7.04 3.97
N ILE A 227 -5.03 -6.56 3.43
CA ILE A 227 -4.76 -5.12 3.28
C ILE A 227 -5.76 -4.48 2.30
N VAL A 228 -6.03 -5.13 1.16
CA VAL A 228 -7.00 -4.65 0.17
C VAL A 228 -8.41 -4.62 0.76
N ILE A 229 -8.82 -5.68 1.45
CA ILE A 229 -10.11 -5.77 2.16
C ILE A 229 -10.23 -4.62 3.17
N ASP A 230 -9.20 -4.42 4.01
CA ASP A 230 -9.17 -3.38 5.02
C ASP A 230 -9.24 -1.99 4.38
N THR A 231 -8.52 -1.76 3.28
CA THR A 231 -8.52 -0.48 2.56
C THR A 231 -9.90 -0.15 2.01
N ILE A 232 -10.58 -1.11 1.35
CA ILE A 232 -11.93 -0.90 0.81
C ILE A 232 -12.94 -0.71 1.93
N ALA A 233 -12.84 -1.49 3.01
CA ALA A 233 -13.70 -1.32 4.18
C ALA A 233 -13.51 0.08 4.79
N MET A 234 -12.29 0.55 5.00
CA MET A 234 -12.03 1.88 5.55
C MET A 234 -12.51 3.01 4.61
N HIS A 235 -12.42 2.81 3.30
CA HIS A 235 -12.77 3.81 2.29
C HIS A 235 -13.98 3.41 1.44
N ILE A 236 -15.16 3.36 2.07
CA ILE A 236 -16.43 2.91 1.48
C ILE A 236 -16.80 3.54 0.12
N LYS A 237 -16.26 4.73 -0.18
CA LYS A 237 -16.42 5.40 -1.49
C LYS A 237 -15.80 4.60 -2.64
N LEU A 238 -14.81 3.75 -2.38
CA LEU A 238 -14.22 2.85 -3.37
C LEU A 238 -15.25 1.87 -3.94
N MET A 239 -16.22 1.42 -3.15
CA MET A 239 -17.29 0.53 -3.66
C MET A 239 -18.19 1.20 -4.71
N LYS A 240 -18.08 2.51 -4.90
CA LYS A 240 -18.80 3.23 -5.97
C LYS A 240 -18.00 3.30 -7.27
N LYS A 241 -16.71 2.97 -7.25
CA LYS A 241 -15.88 2.92 -8.46
C LYS A 241 -16.23 1.67 -9.27
N PRO A 242 -16.48 1.77 -10.58
CA PRO A 242 -16.87 0.63 -11.40
C PRO A 242 -15.78 -0.46 -11.42
N GLU A 243 -14.51 -0.10 -11.38
CA GLU A 243 -13.38 -1.03 -11.36
C GLU A 243 -13.40 -1.89 -10.09
N VAL A 244 -13.70 -1.29 -8.94
CA VAL A 244 -13.80 -2.01 -7.65
C VAL A 244 -15.04 -2.90 -7.62
N GLN A 245 -16.16 -2.47 -8.22
CA GLN A 245 -17.37 -3.29 -8.32
C GLN A 245 -17.15 -4.54 -9.18
N VAL A 246 -16.38 -4.43 -10.26
CA VAL A 246 -15.97 -5.58 -11.08
C VAL A 246 -15.16 -6.56 -10.23
N LEU A 247 -14.14 -6.09 -9.51
CA LEU A 247 -13.33 -6.94 -8.62
C LEU A 247 -14.16 -7.63 -7.54
N MET A 248 -15.09 -6.90 -6.92
CA MET A 248 -15.99 -7.48 -5.92
C MET A 248 -16.91 -8.55 -6.49
N GLY A 249 -17.34 -8.41 -7.76
CA GLY A 249 -18.13 -9.41 -8.46
C GLY A 249 -17.32 -10.64 -8.88
N GLU A 250 -16.06 -10.44 -9.27
CA GLU A 250 -15.14 -11.50 -9.69
C GLU A 250 -14.63 -12.31 -8.49
N PHE A 251 -14.20 -11.63 -7.43
CA PHE A 251 -13.64 -12.24 -6.23
C PHE A 251 -14.68 -12.25 -5.10
N GLY A 252 -15.46 -13.32 -4.99
CA GLY A 252 -16.45 -13.47 -3.91
C GLY A 252 -15.83 -13.39 -2.50
N SER A 253 -14.58 -13.82 -2.33
CA SER A 253 -13.82 -13.69 -1.08
C SER A 253 -13.53 -12.25 -0.70
N LEU A 254 -13.29 -11.36 -1.68
CA LEU A 254 -13.13 -9.93 -1.47
C LEU A 254 -14.44 -9.32 -0.95
N SER A 255 -15.55 -9.58 -1.63
CA SER A 255 -16.88 -9.11 -1.22
C SER A 255 -17.24 -9.56 0.19
N LEU A 256 -17.08 -10.85 0.48
CA LEU A 256 -17.35 -11.39 1.81
C LEU A 256 -16.42 -10.78 2.86
N GLY A 257 -15.12 -10.63 2.57
CA GLY A 257 -14.15 -10.03 3.47
C GLY A 257 -14.50 -8.59 3.84
N VAL A 258 -14.83 -7.75 2.85
CA VAL A 258 -15.25 -6.36 3.06
C VAL A 258 -16.52 -6.28 3.90
N LEU A 259 -17.52 -7.13 3.62
CA LEU A 259 -18.77 -7.19 4.38
C LEU A 259 -18.54 -7.60 5.84
N LEU A 260 -17.71 -8.63 6.08
CA LEU A 260 -17.38 -9.09 7.42
C LEU A 260 -16.63 -8.01 8.21
N LYS A 261 -15.63 -7.36 7.60
CA LYS A 261 -14.91 -6.24 8.22
C LYS A 261 -15.84 -5.09 8.58
N LYS A 262 -16.80 -4.76 7.71
CA LYS A 262 -17.80 -3.75 8.02
C LYS A 262 -18.75 -4.15 9.15
N ALA A 263 -19.19 -5.41 9.17
CA ALA A 263 -20.01 -5.92 10.25
C ALA A 263 -19.28 -5.84 11.60
N ASP A 264 -17.98 -6.15 11.62
CA ASP A 264 -17.13 -6.03 12.81
C ASP A 264 -16.87 -4.56 13.21
N ASP A 265 -16.60 -3.65 12.27
CA ASP A 265 -16.44 -2.21 12.55
C ASP A 265 -17.70 -1.63 13.21
N HIS A 266 -18.86 -1.99 12.64
CA HIS A 266 -20.14 -1.62 13.23
C HIS A 266 -20.24 -2.22 14.62
N ARG A 267 -20.07 -3.54 14.79
CA ARG A 267 -20.13 -4.21 16.10
C ARG A 267 -19.23 -3.56 17.16
N CYS A 268 -17.97 -3.22 16.83
CA CYS A 268 -17.05 -2.54 17.74
C CYS A 268 -17.54 -1.13 18.12
N SER A 269 -18.07 -0.37 17.16
CA SER A 269 -18.63 0.97 17.41
C SER A 269 -19.91 0.91 18.26
N LEU A 270 -20.72 -0.13 18.07
CA LEU A 270 -21.95 -0.35 18.84
C LEU A 270 -21.65 -0.84 20.26
N ILE A 271 -20.52 -1.52 20.51
CA ILE A 271 -20.14 -2.04 21.84
C ILE A 271 -19.34 -0.99 22.65
N SER A 272 -18.68 -0.03 21.98
CA SER A 272 -17.99 1.07 22.66
C SER A 272 -18.96 2.11 23.24
N ASP A 273 -18.61 2.71 24.38
CA ASP A 273 -19.32 3.87 24.96
C ASP A 273 -19.15 5.16 24.12
N LEU A 274 -18.26 5.12 23.12
CA LEU A 274 -18.01 6.21 22.19
C LEU A 274 -19.29 6.53 21.40
N TYR A 275 -19.68 7.80 21.43
CA TYR A 275 -20.94 8.32 20.85
C TYR A 275 -22.23 7.80 21.47
N SER A 276 -22.18 7.15 22.64
CA SER A 276 -23.38 6.83 23.40
C SER A 276 -24.15 8.12 23.73
N ASP A 277 -25.44 8.12 23.42
CA ASP A 277 -26.34 9.27 23.53
C ASP A 277 -27.59 8.93 24.34
N LEU A 278 -27.61 7.76 24.97
CA LEU A 278 -28.65 7.24 25.84
C LEU A 278 -28.01 6.43 26.98
N GLN A 279 -28.47 6.66 28.20
CA GLN A 279 -28.16 5.78 29.34
C GLN A 279 -29.41 5.00 29.76
N ILE A 280 -29.25 3.70 29.95
CA ILE A 280 -30.29 2.83 30.51
C ILE A 280 -29.80 2.32 31.86
N THR A 281 -30.55 2.61 32.91
CA THR A 281 -30.25 2.16 34.28
C THR A 281 -31.28 1.13 34.72
N CYS A 282 -30.82 0.00 35.24
CA CYS A 282 -31.65 -1.07 35.78
C CYS A 282 -31.02 -1.56 37.09
N GLY A 283 -31.64 -1.20 38.23
CA GLY A 283 -31.06 -1.49 39.54
C GLY A 283 -29.66 -0.86 39.71
N PRO A 284 -28.61 -1.65 40.02
CA PRO A 284 -27.24 -1.15 40.15
C PRO A 284 -26.50 -0.98 38.80
N ASP A 285 -27.05 -1.50 37.70
CA ASP A 285 -26.37 -1.53 36.41
C ASP A 285 -26.75 -0.31 35.57
N THR A 286 -25.74 0.36 35.00
CA THR A 286 -25.91 1.46 34.05
C THR A 286 -25.22 1.11 32.73
N HIS A 287 -25.97 1.22 31.64
CA HIS A 287 -25.51 0.91 30.29
C HIS A 287 -25.55 2.15 29.42
N ALA A 288 -24.40 2.54 28.88
CA ALA A 288 -24.29 3.56 27.85
C ALA A 288 -24.57 2.90 26.49
N VAL A 289 -25.60 3.37 25.79
CA VAL A 289 -26.10 2.79 24.53
C VAL A 289 -26.40 3.88 23.51
N HIS A 290 -26.66 3.49 22.26
CA HIS A 290 -26.93 4.43 21.17
C HIS A 290 -28.42 4.40 20.79
N LYS A 291 -29.06 5.57 20.79
CA LYS A 291 -30.46 5.75 20.35
C LYS A 291 -30.69 5.19 18.95
N LEU A 292 -29.71 5.36 18.05
CA LEU A 292 -29.77 4.85 16.68
C LEU A 292 -29.83 3.32 16.57
N ILE A 293 -29.46 2.58 17.62
CA ILE A 293 -29.52 1.12 17.66
C ILE A 293 -30.79 0.69 18.40
N VAL A 294 -30.98 1.26 19.58
CA VAL A 294 -32.02 0.85 20.52
C VAL A 294 -33.42 1.26 20.02
N CYS A 295 -33.60 2.50 19.57
CA CYS A 295 -34.93 3.00 19.19
C CYS A 295 -35.54 2.31 17.97
N PRO A 296 -34.79 1.97 16.91
CA PRO A 296 -35.35 1.20 15.79
C PRO A 296 -35.70 -0.24 16.14
N ARG A 297 -35.03 -0.83 17.13
CA ARG A 297 -35.17 -2.25 17.50
C ARG A 297 -36.10 -2.49 18.69
N ALA A 298 -36.39 -1.47 19.49
CA ALA A 298 -37.26 -1.55 20.65
C ALA A 298 -38.19 -0.32 20.73
N GLU A 299 -39.45 -0.53 20.36
CA GLU A 299 -40.44 0.55 20.29
C GLU A 299 -40.71 1.19 21.66
N SER A 300 -40.64 0.43 22.75
CA SER A 300 -40.80 0.94 24.11
C SER A 300 -39.81 2.06 24.45
N PHE A 301 -38.52 1.83 24.17
CA PHE A 301 -37.47 2.84 24.36
C PHE A 301 -37.64 4.03 23.40
N ALA A 302 -38.03 3.78 22.14
CA ALA A 302 -38.33 4.84 21.19
C ALA A 302 -39.49 5.72 21.65
N ARG A 303 -40.53 5.12 22.24
CA ARG A 303 -41.69 5.85 22.78
C ARG A 303 -41.33 6.64 24.02
N ALA A 304 -40.51 6.08 24.93
CA ALA A 304 -40.02 6.80 26.10
C ALA A 304 -39.24 8.06 25.69
N LEU A 305 -38.41 8.00 24.65
CA LEU A 305 -37.62 9.14 24.19
C LEU A 305 -38.40 10.14 23.32
N LYS A 306 -39.55 9.74 22.76
CA LYS A 306 -40.44 10.63 21.96
C LYS A 306 -41.55 11.28 22.78
N PHE A 307 -42.07 10.57 23.76
CA PHE A 307 -43.29 10.93 24.49
C PHE A 307 -43.14 10.83 26.01
N GLY A 308 -41.95 10.49 26.52
CA GLY A 308 -41.68 10.43 27.95
C GLY A 308 -41.71 11.79 28.64
N GLY A 309 -41.47 11.78 29.94
CA GLY A 309 -41.34 12.99 30.74
C GLY A 309 -39.89 13.43 30.79
N GLN A 310 -39.21 13.03 31.85
CA GLN A 310 -37.82 13.39 32.12
C GLN A 310 -36.85 12.75 31.12
N GLU A 311 -37.20 11.59 30.56
CA GLU A 311 -36.39 10.81 29.62
C GLU A 311 -36.05 11.60 28.35
N ILE A 312 -36.92 12.51 27.92
CA ILE A 312 -36.70 13.36 26.73
C ILE A 312 -35.56 14.34 26.95
N SER A 313 -35.47 14.95 28.15
CA SER A 313 -34.48 15.99 28.44
C SER A 313 -33.17 15.43 28.96
N THR A 314 -33.20 14.32 29.71
CA THR A 314 -31.99 13.70 30.28
C THR A 314 -31.34 12.71 29.33
N SER A 315 -32.08 12.13 28.39
CA SER A 315 -31.61 10.96 27.62
C SER A 315 -31.21 9.79 28.53
N GLU A 316 -31.92 9.66 29.65
CA GLU A 316 -31.76 8.58 30.61
C GLU A 316 -33.09 7.83 30.75
N ILE A 317 -33.06 6.50 30.70
CA ILE A 317 -34.21 5.63 30.93
C ILE A 317 -33.92 4.78 32.16
N ASN A 318 -34.83 4.81 33.13
CA ASN A 318 -34.73 4.02 34.35
C ASN A 318 -35.76 2.89 34.33
N LEU A 319 -35.32 1.66 34.56
CA LEU A 319 -36.10 0.43 34.57
C LEU A 319 -36.05 -0.21 35.96
N PRO A 320 -36.72 0.36 36.98
CA PRO A 320 -36.60 -0.09 38.36
C PRO A 320 -37.34 -1.41 38.65
N GLU A 321 -38.28 -1.80 37.79
CA GLU A 321 -39.10 -3.01 37.97
C GLU A 321 -38.54 -4.24 37.22
N ASP A 322 -37.52 -4.04 36.38
CA ASP A 322 -36.93 -5.08 35.54
C ASP A 322 -35.72 -5.76 36.21
N ASP A 323 -35.43 -6.99 35.78
CA ASP A 323 -34.26 -7.75 36.23
C ASP A 323 -33.00 -7.28 35.47
N PRO A 324 -31.94 -6.78 36.17
CA PRO A 324 -30.72 -6.31 35.53
C PRO A 324 -30.04 -7.35 34.63
N ALA A 325 -30.10 -8.63 34.99
CA ALA A 325 -29.51 -9.70 34.17
C ALA A 325 -30.28 -9.89 32.85
N ILE A 326 -31.60 -9.72 32.88
CA ILE A 326 -32.44 -9.79 31.68
C ILE A 326 -32.25 -8.54 30.81
N ILE A 327 -32.17 -7.36 31.42
CA ILE A 327 -31.90 -6.12 30.68
C ILE A 327 -30.53 -6.18 30.01
N LYS A 328 -29.51 -6.73 30.67
CA LYS A 328 -28.20 -6.94 30.04
C LYS A 328 -28.25 -7.83 28.81
N LEU A 329 -29.00 -8.95 28.85
CA LEU A 329 -29.20 -9.84 27.70
C LEU A 329 -30.03 -9.18 26.59
N LEU A 330 -31.04 -8.39 26.96
CA LEU A 330 -31.84 -7.61 26.01
C LEU A 330 -30.96 -6.60 25.28
N LEU A 331 -30.13 -5.84 26.00
CA LEU A 331 -29.22 -4.86 25.39
C LEU A 331 -28.19 -5.56 24.50
N GLN A 332 -27.67 -6.72 24.91
CA GLN A 332 -26.81 -7.54 24.06
C GLN A 332 -27.52 -7.90 22.74
N TYR A 333 -28.75 -8.41 22.81
CA TYR A 333 -29.56 -8.71 21.63
C TYR A 333 -29.82 -7.49 20.75
N LEU A 334 -30.15 -6.34 21.37
CA LEU A 334 -30.40 -5.11 20.64
C LEU A 334 -29.16 -4.60 19.91
N HIS A 335 -27.95 -4.90 20.38
CA HIS A 335 -26.70 -4.53 19.70
C HIS A 335 -26.25 -5.59 18.69
N GLU A 336 -26.20 -6.85 19.10
CA GLU A 336 -25.56 -7.96 18.37
C GLU A 336 -26.54 -8.76 17.49
N GLY A 337 -27.84 -8.67 17.76
CA GLY A 337 -28.86 -9.55 17.17
C GLY A 337 -28.85 -10.97 17.74
N ASP A 338 -28.04 -11.23 18.77
CA ASP A 338 -27.92 -12.50 19.50
C ASP A 338 -27.64 -12.21 20.99
N TYR A 339 -27.85 -13.20 21.87
CA TYR A 339 -27.55 -13.08 23.30
C TYR A 339 -27.04 -14.41 23.88
N HIS A 340 -26.14 -14.33 24.85
CA HIS A 340 -25.55 -15.52 25.47
C HIS A 340 -25.99 -15.68 26.92
N ILE A 341 -26.71 -16.77 27.19
CA ILE A 341 -27.10 -17.13 28.56
C ILE A 341 -25.85 -17.60 29.32
N PRO A 342 -25.48 -16.98 30.45
CA PRO A 342 -24.33 -17.42 31.23
C PRO A 342 -24.55 -18.86 31.74
N PRO A 343 -23.49 -19.69 31.82
CA PRO A 343 -23.62 -21.08 32.24
C PRO A 343 -24.20 -21.18 33.65
N SER A 344 -25.14 -22.12 33.82
CA SER A 344 -25.79 -22.34 35.11
C SER A 344 -24.76 -22.75 36.18
N PRO A 345 -24.82 -22.18 37.40
CA PRO A 345 -23.98 -22.65 38.50
C PRO A 345 -24.30 -24.09 38.93
N TYR A 346 -25.33 -24.73 38.36
CA TYR A 346 -25.75 -26.10 38.64
C TYR A 346 -25.43 -27.11 37.53
N SER A 347 -24.74 -26.72 36.45
CA SER A 347 -24.25 -27.69 35.48
C SER A 347 -22.91 -28.26 35.96
N SER A 348 -22.96 -29.37 36.71
CA SER A 348 -21.79 -30.22 36.94
C SER A 348 -21.27 -30.75 35.58
N PRO A 349 -19.95 -30.74 35.33
CA PRO A 349 -19.40 -31.33 34.11
C PRO A 349 -19.58 -32.87 34.12
N PRO A 350 -19.76 -33.49 32.94
CA PRO A 350 -19.83 -34.96 32.80
C PRO A 350 -18.48 -35.66 33.04
#